data_AF-A0A964N5W2-F1
#
_entry.id   AF-A0A964N5W2-F1
#
_cell.length_a   1.000
_cell.length_b   1.000
_cell.length_c   1.000
_cell.angle_alpha   90.00
_cell.angle_beta   90.00
_cell.angle_gamma   90.00
#
_symmetry.space_group_name_H-M   'P 1'
#
loop_
_entity.id
_entity.type
_entity.pdbx_description
1 polymer ?
#
loop_
_entity_poly.entity_id
_entity_poly.type
_entity_poly.pdbx_seq_one_letter_code
_entity_poly.pdbx_strand_id
1 'polypeptide(L)'
;MAAAIFEAALTAEQASDLALLIGKDGTSRPAGVTTVALLYDGDRGQLVAIWKSRDALEQYIAETEVMRGRELMRKVGVEPTMSIVDVLEFG
;
A
#
# COMPACT_ATOMS: atom_id res chain seq x y z
N MET A 1 2.04 14.98 5.80
CA MET A 1 1.25 13.84 5.27
C MET A 1 1.70 12.56 5.98
N ALA A 2 1.08 11.40 5.73
CA ALA A 2 1.55 10.11 6.26
C ALA A 2 1.50 9.04 5.17
N ALA A 3 2.30 7.98 5.30
CA ALA A 3 2.25 6.84 4.41
C ALA A 3 2.11 5.53 5.19
N ALA A 4 1.24 4.65 4.68
CA ALA A 4 1.23 3.25 5.07
C ALA A 4 2.09 2.47 4.06
N ILE A 5 3.05 1.69 4.57
CA ILE A 5 3.94 0.87 3.77
C ILE A 5 3.65 -0.59 4.11
N PHE A 6 3.26 -1.36 3.10
CA PHE A 6 3.13 -2.81 3.19
C PHE A 6 4.33 -3.44 2.52
N GLU A 7 5.06 -4.27 3.26
CA GLU A 7 6.32 -4.83 2.81
C GLU A 7 6.35 -6.36 2.95
N ALA A 8 6.76 -7.01 1.86
CA ALA A 8 7.00 -8.45 1.80
C ALA A 8 8.10 -8.76 0.77
N ALA A 9 8.67 -9.97 0.88
CA ALA A 9 9.45 -10.51 -0.22
C ALA A 9 8.53 -10.84 -1.40
N LEU A 10 8.92 -10.44 -2.62
CA LEU A 10 8.18 -10.70 -3.85
C LEU A 10 9.11 -11.28 -4.92
N THR A 11 8.62 -12.23 -5.70
CA THR A 11 9.22 -12.55 -6.99
C THR A 11 8.84 -11.48 -8.03
N ALA A 12 9.56 -11.43 -9.15
CA ALA A 12 9.25 -10.49 -10.23
C ALA A 12 7.86 -10.74 -10.84
N GLU A 13 7.42 -12.00 -10.87
CA GLU A 13 6.07 -12.39 -11.31
C GLU A 13 5.01 -11.85 -10.34
N GLN A 14 5.17 -12.09 -9.03
CA GLN A 14 4.24 -11.58 -8.03
C GLN A 14 4.18 -10.05 -8.00
N ALA A 15 5.31 -9.36 -8.19
CA ALA A 15 5.36 -7.90 -8.30
C ALA A 15 4.60 -7.39 -9.53
N SER A 16 4.75 -8.08 -10.67
CA SER A 16 4.03 -7.75 -11.91
C SER A 16 2.51 -7.97 -11.76
N ASP A 17 2.11 -9.09 -11.17
CA ASP A 17 0.70 -9.38 -10.91
C ASP A 17 0.08 -8.38 -9.94
N LEU A 18 0.83 -7.99 -8.89
CA LEU A 18 0.38 -6.97 -7.95
C LEU A 18 0.20 -5.61 -8.63
N ALA A 19 1.09 -5.21 -9.54
CA ALA A 19 0.94 -4.00 -10.34
C ALA A 19 -0.33 -4.01 -11.20
N LEU A 20 -0.63 -5.16 -11.82
CA LEU A 20 -1.86 -5.35 -12.61
C LEU A 20 -3.12 -5.27 -11.73
N LEU A 21 -3.10 -5.85 -10.54
CA LEU A 21 -4.21 -5.79 -9.59
C LEU A 21 -4.48 -4.34 -9.16
N ILE A 22 -3.43 -3.58 -8.82
CA ILE A 22 -3.56 -2.15 -8.44
C ILE A 22 -4.16 -1.33 -9.59
N GLY A 23 -3.72 -1.58 -10.83
CA GLY A 23 -4.19 -0.87 -12.01
C GLY A 23 -5.65 -1.17 -12.38
N LYS A 24 -6.08 -2.43 -12.25
CA LYS A 24 -7.47 -2.85 -12.55
C LYS A 24 -8.48 -2.32 -11.52
N ASP A 25 -8.07 -2.21 -10.27
CA ASP A 25 -8.92 -1.80 -9.14
C ASP A 25 -8.91 -0.28 -8.89
N GLY A 26 -8.66 0.56 -9.90
CA GLY A 26 -8.52 2.02 -9.74
C GLY A 26 -9.70 2.74 -9.06
N THR A 27 -10.90 2.17 -9.08
CA THR A 27 -12.11 2.65 -8.37
C THR A 27 -12.11 2.34 -6.88
N SER A 28 -11.18 1.47 -6.45
CA SER A 28 -11.04 0.87 -5.14
C SER A 28 -10.47 1.72 -4.00
N ARG A 29 -9.96 2.90 -4.32
CA ARG A 29 -9.01 3.62 -3.47
C ARG A 29 -9.69 4.19 -2.21
N PRO A 30 -9.18 3.93 -1.00
CA PRO A 30 -9.71 4.52 0.22
C PRO A 30 -9.74 6.06 0.16
N ALA A 31 -10.80 6.64 0.73
CA ALA A 31 -10.93 8.08 0.81
C ALA A 31 -9.77 8.67 1.65
N GLY A 32 -9.00 9.59 1.05
CA GLY A 32 -7.85 10.22 1.69
C GLY A 32 -6.48 9.75 1.19
N VAL A 33 -6.42 8.64 0.43
CA VAL A 33 -5.20 8.26 -0.29
C VAL A 33 -5.00 9.17 -1.50
N THR A 34 -3.87 9.86 -1.52
CA THR A 34 -3.47 10.80 -2.59
C THR A 34 -2.64 10.10 -3.66
N THR A 35 -1.72 9.24 -3.24
CA THR A 35 -0.79 8.53 -4.13
C THR A 35 -0.66 7.08 -3.70
N VAL A 36 -0.55 6.19 -4.68
CA VAL A 36 -0.19 4.78 -4.47
C VAL A 36 0.99 4.46 -5.37
N ALA A 37 2.00 3.81 -4.83
CA ALA A 37 3.15 3.32 -5.57
C ALA A 37 3.47 1.89 -5.17
N LEU A 38 3.87 1.08 -6.14
CA LEU A 38 4.51 -0.21 -5.91
C LEU A 38 5.99 -0.03 -6.21
N LEU A 39 6.83 -0.22 -5.19
CA LEU A 39 8.29 -0.24 -5.33
C LEU A 39 8.74 -1.69 -5.29
N TYR A 40 9.69 -2.04 -6.16
CA TYR A 40 10.23 -3.39 -6.22
C TYR A 40 11.73 -3.34 -6.46
N ASP A 41 12.49 -4.04 -5.63
CA ASP A 41 13.95 -4.13 -5.68
C ASP A 41 14.39 -5.60 -5.59
N GLY A 42 14.26 -6.33 -6.70
CA GLY A 42 14.78 -7.69 -6.91
C GLY A 42 14.12 -8.82 -6.10
N ASP A 43 13.98 -8.65 -4.79
CA ASP A 43 13.36 -9.60 -3.87
C ASP A 43 12.41 -8.91 -2.89
N ARG A 44 12.43 -7.58 -2.80
CA ARG A 44 11.64 -6.79 -1.85
C ARG A 44 10.58 -5.97 -2.57
N GLY A 45 9.32 -6.18 -2.19
CA GLY A 45 8.18 -5.40 -2.64
C GLY A 45 7.63 -4.49 -1.55
N GLN A 46 7.39 -3.22 -1.90
CA GLN A 46 6.74 -2.25 -1.02
C GLN A 46 5.53 -1.63 -1.72
N LEU A 47 4.34 -1.86 -1.17
CA LEU A 47 3.14 -1.12 -1.56
C LEU A 47 3.00 0.08 -0.63
N VAL A 48 3.19 1.26 -1.18
CA VAL A 48 3.15 2.54 -0.48
C VAL A 48 1.84 3.25 -0.80
N ALA A 49 1.07 3.59 0.23
CA ALA A 49 -0.10 4.44 0.10
C ALA A 49 0.13 5.74 0.89
N ILE A 50 0.17 6.87 0.19
CA ILE A 50 0.34 8.21 0.77
C ILE A 50 -1.04 8.81 1.05
N TRP A 51 -1.22 9.31 2.27
CA TRP A 51 -2.48 9.86 2.78
C TRP A 51 -2.38 11.36 2.96
N LYS A 52 -3.50 12.05 2.71
CA LYS A 52 -3.63 13.50 2.89
C LYS A 52 -3.29 13.97 4.30
N SER A 53 -3.55 13.14 5.31
CA SER A 53 -3.22 13.40 6.71
C SER A 53 -3.03 12.08 7.45
N ARG A 54 -2.36 12.15 8.60
CA ARG A 54 -2.20 11.02 9.51
C ARG A 54 -3.54 10.57 10.09
N ASP A 55 -4.36 11.53 10.53
CA ASP A 55 -5.70 11.26 11.08
C ASP A 55 -6.59 10.49 10.10
N ALA A 56 -6.51 10.78 8.79
CA ALA A 56 -7.29 10.05 7.79
C ALA A 56 -6.84 8.59 7.65
N LEU A 57 -5.54 8.32 7.78
CA LEU A 57 -5.00 6.96 7.80
C LEU A 57 -5.43 6.23 9.08
N GLU A 58 -5.31 6.88 10.24
CA GLU A 58 -5.68 6.29 11.52
C GLU A 58 -7.18 5.99 11.61
N GLN A 59 -8.03 6.89 11.11
CA GLN A 59 -9.46 6.65 10.98
C GLN A 59 -9.74 5.44 10.07
N TYR A 60 -9.10 5.36 8.90
CA TYR A 60 -9.27 4.22 8.00
C TYR A 60 -8.86 2.89 8.65
N ILE A 61 -7.76 2.88 9.42
CA ILE A 61 -7.30 1.70 10.15
C ILE A 61 -8.31 1.28 11.21
N ALA A 62 -8.88 2.24 11.95
CA ALA A 62 -9.86 1.96 12.99
C ALA A 62 -11.18 1.39 12.43
N GLU A 63 -11.57 1.81 11.23
CA GLU A 63 -12.83 1.42 10.59
C GLU A 63 -12.72 0.17 9.71
N THR A 64 -11.49 -0.29 9.39
CA THR A 64 -11.26 -1.36 8.42
C THR A 64 -10.64 -2.59 9.06
N GLU A 65 -11.35 -3.73 9.01
CA GLU A 65 -10.86 -5.00 9.54
C GLU A 65 -9.60 -5.51 8.81
N VAL A 66 -9.58 -5.40 7.48
CA VAL A 66 -8.42 -5.78 6.66
C VAL A 66 -8.04 -4.65 5.73
N MET A 67 -6.86 -4.08 5.95
CA MET A 67 -6.36 -2.99 5.11
C MET A 67 -6.14 -3.46 3.68
N ARG A 68 -6.57 -2.64 2.72
CA ARG A 68 -6.53 -3.00 1.29
C ARG A 68 -5.13 -3.40 0.80
N GLY A 69 -4.07 -2.75 1.28
CA GLY A 69 -2.71 -3.10 0.89
C GLY A 69 -2.33 -4.53 1.28
N ARG A 70 -2.77 -4.98 2.46
CA ARG A 70 -2.62 -6.37 2.91
C ARG A 70 -3.48 -7.33 2.07
N GLU A 71 -4.72 -6.97 1.75
CA GLU A 71 -5.56 -7.80 0.87
C GLU A 71 -4.93 -8.02 -0.51
N LEU A 72 -4.41 -6.95 -1.13
CA LEU A 72 -3.78 -7.02 -2.44
C LEU A 72 -2.54 -7.91 -2.43
N MET A 73 -1.69 -7.78 -1.41
CA MET A 73 -0.50 -8.62 -1.27
C MET A 73 -0.84 -10.09 -0.99
N ARG A 74 -1.90 -10.36 -0.22
CA ARG A 74 -2.40 -11.73 -0.03
C ARG A 74 -2.91 -12.37 -1.32
N LYS A 75 -3.50 -11.59 -2.23
CA LYS A 75 -3.96 -12.09 -3.54
C LYS A 75 -2.81 -12.61 -4.41
N VAL A 76 -1.58 -12.12 -4.23
CA VAL A 76 -0.37 -12.63 -4.89
C VAL A 76 0.42 -13.63 -4.03
N GLY A 77 -0.18 -14.09 -2.92
CA GLY A 77 0.33 -15.18 -2.10
C GLY A 77 1.34 -14.78 -1.03
N VAL A 78 1.43 -13.50 -0.64
CA VAL A 78 2.36 -13.04 0.39
C VAL A 78 1.66 -12.33 1.55
N GLU A 79 2.20 -12.50 2.76
CA GLU A 79 1.75 -11.75 3.94
C GLU A 79 2.70 -10.58 4.20
N PRO A 80 2.23 -9.33 4.15
CA PRO A 80 3.08 -8.19 4.41
C PRO A 80 3.14 -7.80 5.88
N THR A 81 4.29 -7.27 6.27
CA THR A 81 4.42 -6.39 7.43
C THR A 81 3.92 -5.00 7.07
N MET A 82 3.39 -4.27 8.05
CA MET A 82 2.96 -2.88 7.85
C MET A 82 3.72 -1.95 8.77
N SER A 83 4.13 -0.81 8.21
CA SER A 83 4.61 0.35 8.98
C SER A 83 3.88 1.62 8.55
N ILE A 84 3.85 2.60 9.45
CA ILE A 84 3.33 3.95 9.20
C ILE A 84 4.48 4.93 9.38
N VAL A 85 4.66 5.81 8.41
CA VAL A 85 5.71 6.84 8.42
C VAL A 85 5.11 8.22 8.16
N ASP A 86 5.73 9.25 8.71
CA ASP A 86 5.41 10.63 8.35
C ASP A 86 6.04 10.97 6.99
N VAL A 87 5.24 11.59 6.12
CA VAL A 87 5.70 12.07 4.81
C VAL A 87 5.94 13.57 4.92
N LEU A 88 7.21 13.94 4.80
CA LEU A 88 7.67 15.32 4.77
C LEU A 88 7.56 15.85 3.35
N GLU A 89 6.88 16.99 3.19
CA GLU A 89 6.82 17.72 1.93
C GLU A 89 8.04 18.64 1.83
N PHE A 90 8.80 18.50 0.76
CA PHE A 90 9.81 19.47 0.38
C PHE A 90 9.23 20.24 -0.80
N GLY A 91 8.97 21.54 -0.60
CA GLY A 91 8.46 22.45 -1.62
C GLY A 91 9.45 22.65 -2.76
#